data_AF-A0A316P341-F1
#
_entry.id   AF-A0A316P341-F1
#
_cell.length_a   1.000
_cell.length_b   1.000
_cell.length_c   1.000
_cell.angle_alpha   90.00
_cell.angle_beta   90.00
_cell.angle_gamma   90.00
#
_symmetry.space_group_name_H-M   'P 1'
#
loop_
_entity.id
_entity.type
_entity.pdbx_description
1 polymer ?
#
loop_
_entity_poly.entity_id
_entity_poly.type
_entity_poly.pdbx_seq_one_letter_code
_entity_poly.pdbx_strand_id
1 'polypeptide(L)'
;MPRKQPTTLAECNAELELAQKQLRQYQNREKVLTRKLFVEERRIRTHRLCARGGYLESIVPELIAMTDEEAKDYLYHAVHSEEAKAFLKKRAEGGVTE
;
A
#
# COMPACT_ATOMS: atom_id res chain seq x y z
N MET A 1 11.36 37.09 7.56
CA MET A 1 11.65 38.15 8.56
C MET A 1 12.01 37.47 9.87
N PRO A 2 13.09 37.89 10.57
CA PRO A 2 13.42 37.33 11.87
C PRO A 2 12.27 37.61 12.86
N ARG A 3 11.80 36.57 13.57
CA ARG A 3 10.77 36.76 14.60
C ARG A 3 11.40 37.51 15.77
N LYS A 4 10.73 38.55 16.26
CA LYS A 4 11.14 39.25 17.49
C LYS A 4 11.08 38.25 18.64
N GLN A 5 12.08 38.23 19.50
CA GLN A 5 12.04 37.40 20.70
C GLN A 5 11.02 37.98 21.68
N PRO A 6 10.11 37.16 22.25
CA PRO A 6 9.15 37.63 23.23
C PRO A 6 9.92 38.20 24.43
N THR A 7 9.56 39.40 24.84
CA THR A 7 10.29 40.14 25.88
C THR A 7 9.53 40.11 27.21
N THR A 8 8.25 39.72 27.18
CA THR A 8 7.38 39.62 28.35
C THR A 8 6.85 38.19 28.56
N LEU A 9 6.48 37.85 29.80
CA LEU A 9 5.89 36.55 30.13
C LEU A 9 4.57 36.30 29.39
N ALA A 10 3.77 37.35 29.17
CA ALA A 10 2.51 37.25 28.44
C ALA A 10 2.72 36.89 26.97
N GLU A 11 3.71 37.50 26.30
CA GLU A 11 4.07 37.17 24.92
C GLU A 11 4.60 35.74 24.81
N CYS A 12 5.44 35.30 25.77
CA CYS A 12 5.95 33.94 25.81
C CYS A 12 4.82 32.90 25.94
N ASN A 13 3.84 33.16 26.83
CA ASN A 13 2.67 32.28 26.98
C ASN A 13 1.79 32.25 25.72
N ALA A 14 1.59 33.40 25.08
CA ALA A 14 0.83 33.47 23.82
C ALA A 14 1.51 32.72 22.67
N GLU A 15 2.84 32.81 22.55
CA GLU A 15 3.62 32.02 21.59
C GLU A 15 3.53 30.53 21.87
N LEU A 16 3.58 30.13 23.14
CA LEU A 16 3.46 28.73 23.56
C LEU A 16 2.08 28.16 23.23
N GLU A 17 1.00 28.89 23.52
CA GLU A 17 -0.37 28.50 23.14
C GLU A 17 -0.53 28.36 21.62
N LEU A 18 0.04 29.31 20.86
CA LEU A 18 0.02 29.27 19.40
C LEU A 18 0.79 28.05 18.86
N ALA A 19 1.98 27.79 19.38
CA ALA A 19 2.80 26.64 19.00
C ALA A 19 2.10 25.32 19.32
N GLN A 20 1.48 25.20 20.50
CA GLN A 20 0.69 24.04 20.87
C GLN A 20 -0.51 23.83 19.93
N LYS A 21 -1.20 24.91 19.54
CA LYS A 21 -2.30 24.84 18.58
C LYS A 21 -1.80 24.37 17.22
N GLN A 22 -0.66 24.87 16.76
CA GLN A 22 -0.03 24.43 15.51
C GLN A 22 0.40 22.96 15.57
N LEU A 23 0.96 22.50 16.68
CA LEU A 23 1.32 21.10 16.87
C LEU A 23 0.10 20.19 16.75
N ARG A 24 -1.02 20.55 17.40
CA ARG A 24 -2.29 19.80 17.25
C ARG A 24 -2.78 19.78 15.81
N GLN A 25 -2.64 20.88 15.08
CA GLN A 25 -3.00 20.94 13.66
C GLN A 25 -2.12 20.02 12.80
N TYR A 26 -0.81 20.01 13.01
CA TYR A 26 0.10 19.14 12.28
C TYR A 26 -0.16 17.66 12.59
N GLN A 27 -0.37 17.30 13.85
CA GLN A 27 -0.74 15.93 14.25
C GLN A 27 -2.05 15.48 13.58
N ASN A 28 -3.04 16.37 13.45
CA ASN A 28 -4.28 16.04 12.75
C ASN A 28 -4.06 15.89 11.23
N ARG A 29 -3.22 16.74 10.62
CA ARG A 29 -2.85 16.62 9.20
C ARG A 29 -2.09 15.32 8.91
N GLU A 30 -1.15 14.96 9.77
CA GLU A 30 -0.41 13.69 9.68
C GLU A 30 -1.37 12.50 9.70
N LYS A 31 -2.30 12.44 10.66
CA LYS A 31 -3.34 11.39 10.71
C LYS A 31 -4.15 11.29 9.43
N VAL A 32 -4.52 12.43 8.83
CA VAL A 32 -5.25 12.46 7.55
C VAL A 32 -4.38 11.93 6.41
N LEU A 33 -3.12 12.35 6.35
CA LEU A 33 -2.18 11.91 5.30
C LEU A 33 -1.91 10.40 5.40
N THR A 34 -1.67 9.87 6.60
CA THR A 34 -1.48 8.43 6.81
C THR A 34 -2.70 7.62 6.37
N ARG A 35 -3.91 8.10 6.66
CA ARG A 35 -5.15 7.46 6.19
C ARG A 35 -5.25 7.47 4.66
N LYS A 36 -4.94 8.60 4.02
CA LYS A 36 -4.93 8.71 2.55
C LYS A 36 -3.92 7.76 1.92
N LEU A 37 -2.72 7.67 2.49
CA LEU A 37 -1.70 6.74 2.02
C LEU A 37 -2.20 5.29 2.07
N PHE A 38 -2.77 4.87 3.20
CA PHE A 38 -3.33 3.51 3.33
C PHE A 38 -4.44 3.21 2.31
N VAL A 39 -5.31 4.19 2.03
CA VAL A 39 -6.36 4.05 1.01
C VAL A 39 -5.76 3.89 -0.38
N GLU A 40 -4.74 4.69 -0.73
CA GLU A 40 -4.07 4.57 -2.02
C GLU A 40 -3.30 3.25 -2.16
N GLU A 41 -2.61 2.79 -1.12
CA GLU A 41 -1.97 1.48 -1.09
C GLU A 41 -2.98 0.35 -1.30
N ARG A 42 -4.14 0.43 -0.63
CA ARG A 42 -5.24 -0.52 -0.83
C ARG A 42 -5.78 -0.46 -2.25
N ARG A 43 -5.95 0.73 -2.83
CA ARG A 43 -6.42 0.94 -4.20
C ARG A 43 -5.45 0.32 -5.22
N ILE A 44 -4.15 0.59 -5.08
CA ILE A 44 -3.10 0.02 -5.95
C ILE A 44 -3.08 -1.51 -5.82
N ARG A 45 -3.15 -2.05 -4.60
CA ARG A 45 -3.23 -3.49 -4.37
C ARG A 45 -4.47 -4.09 -5.03
N THR A 46 -5.63 -3.48 -4.85
CA THR A 46 -6.90 -3.96 -5.40
C THR A 46 -6.86 -3.95 -6.93
N HIS A 47 -6.43 -2.85 -7.53
CA HIS A 47 -6.27 -2.74 -8.98
C HIS A 47 -5.34 -3.83 -9.53
N ARG A 48 -4.18 -4.05 -8.90
CA ARG A 48 -3.24 -5.10 -9.31
C ARG A 48 -3.85 -6.50 -9.20
N LEU A 49 -4.60 -6.77 -8.13
CA LEU A 49 -5.24 -8.08 -7.93
C LEU A 49 -6.36 -8.31 -8.96
N CYS A 50 -7.24 -7.33 -9.19
CA CYS A 50 -8.30 -7.43 -10.20
C CYS A 50 -7.73 -7.58 -11.61
N ALA A 51 -6.69 -6.84 -11.98
CA ALA A 51 -6.07 -6.96 -13.29
C ALA A 51 -5.48 -8.36 -13.53
N ARG A 52 -4.82 -8.94 -12.51
CA ARG A 52 -4.27 -10.30 -12.59
C ARG A 52 -5.38 -11.36 -12.58
N GLY A 53 -6.41 -11.17 -11.78
CA GLY A 53 -7.59 -12.05 -11.72
C GLY A 53 -8.33 -12.09 -13.05
N GLY A 54 -8.63 -10.93 -13.65
CA GLY A 54 -9.29 -10.87 -14.96
C GLY A 54 -8.46 -11.49 -16.09
N TYR A 55 -7.14 -11.34 -16.06
CA TYR A 55 -6.27 -12.04 -17.01
C TYR A 55 -6.35 -13.57 -16.84
N LEU A 56 -6.36 -14.05 -15.60
CA LEU A 56 -6.49 -15.47 -15.30
C LEU A 56 -7.85 -16.03 -15.76
N GLU A 57 -8.95 -15.34 -15.49
CA GLU A 57 -10.30 -15.69 -15.99
C GLU A 57 -10.36 -15.69 -17.53
N SER A 58 -9.58 -14.83 -18.20
CA SER A 58 -9.50 -14.83 -19.67
C SER A 58 -8.80 -16.05 -20.25
N ILE A 59 -7.88 -16.67 -19.49
CA ILE A 59 -7.16 -17.89 -19.89
C ILE A 59 -7.94 -19.14 -19.49
N VAL A 60 -8.59 -19.10 -18.32
CA VAL A 60 -9.35 -20.22 -17.75
C VAL A 60 -10.76 -19.73 -17.44
N PRO A 61 -11.65 -19.67 -18.45
CA PRO A 61 -13.02 -19.18 -18.27
C PRO A 61 -13.83 -19.97 -17.24
N GLU A 62 -13.47 -21.24 -17.02
CA GLU A 62 -14.09 -22.12 -16.03
C GLU A 62 -13.97 -21.56 -14.61
N LEU A 63 -12.93 -20.77 -14.31
CA LEU A 63 -12.77 -20.12 -13.00
C LEU A 63 -13.93 -19.20 -12.63
N ILE A 64 -14.64 -18.64 -13.61
CA ILE A 64 -15.79 -17.75 -13.36
C ILE A 64 -16.94 -18.52 -12.69
N ALA A 65 -17.07 -19.81 -13.01
CA ALA A 65 -18.16 -20.66 -12.51
C ALA A 65 -17.75 -21.48 -11.27
N MET A 66 -16.46 -21.56 -10.95
CA MET A 66 -15.95 -22.29 -9.79
C MET A 66 -16.31 -21.60 -8.47
N THR A 67 -16.43 -22.39 -7.41
CA THR A 67 -16.47 -21.83 -6.05
C THR A 67 -15.09 -21.31 -5.64
N ASP A 68 -15.06 -20.49 -4.58
CA ASP A 68 -13.79 -19.98 -4.03
C ASP A 68 -12.85 -21.13 -3.60
N GLU A 69 -13.39 -22.23 -3.06
CA GLU A 69 -12.62 -23.42 -2.71
C GLU A 69 -12.05 -24.13 -3.94
N GLU A 70 -12.87 -24.35 -4.97
CA GLU A 70 -12.44 -25.01 -6.22
C GLU A 70 -11.36 -24.19 -6.94
N ALA A 71 -11.57 -22.88 -7.07
CA ALA A 71 -10.62 -21.97 -7.68
C ALA A 71 -9.30 -21.93 -6.90
N LYS A 72 -9.36 -21.95 -5.56
CA LYS A 72 -8.18 -22.01 -4.69
C LYS A 72 -7.39 -23.30 -4.90
N ASP A 73 -8.05 -24.45 -4.92
CA ASP A 73 -7.39 -25.74 -5.09
C ASP A 73 -6.79 -25.86 -6.50
N TYR A 74 -7.54 -25.45 -7.53
CA TYR A 74 -7.05 -25.38 -8.91
C TYR A 74 -5.78 -24.50 -9.01
N LEU A 75 -5.83 -23.28 -8.46
CA LEU A 75 -4.70 -22.37 -8.49
C LEU A 75 -3.51 -22.91 -7.71
N TYR A 76 -3.74 -23.54 -6.56
CA TYR A 76 -2.68 -24.18 -5.78
C TYR A 76 -1.96 -25.24 -6.61
N HIS A 77 -2.68 -26.12 -7.29
CA HIS A 77 -2.07 -27.13 -8.16
C HIS A 77 -1.34 -26.50 -9.35
N ALA A 78 -1.95 -25.49 -10.00
CA ALA A 78 -1.35 -24.81 -11.15
C ALA A 78 -0.02 -24.13 -10.81
N VAL A 79 0.05 -23.39 -9.69
CA VAL A 79 1.28 -22.67 -9.29
C VAL A 79 2.36 -23.58 -8.68
N HIS A 80 1.99 -24.78 -8.21
CA HIS A 80 2.93 -25.79 -7.72
C HIS A 80 3.33 -26.82 -8.77
N SER A 81 2.90 -26.66 -10.02
CA SER A 81 3.39 -27.44 -11.16
C SER A 81 4.90 -27.29 -11.32
N GLU A 82 5.55 -28.32 -11.86
CA GLU A 82 6.99 -28.31 -12.07
C GLU A 82 7.39 -27.23 -13.09
N GLU A 83 6.54 -26.98 -14.09
CA GLU A 83 6.72 -25.92 -15.08
C GLU A 83 6.71 -24.52 -14.43
N ALA A 84 5.76 -24.25 -13.53
CA ALA A 84 5.69 -22.98 -12.82
C ALA A 84 6.92 -22.78 -11.91
N LYS A 85 7.33 -23.82 -11.18
CA LYS A 85 8.55 -23.78 -10.35
C LYS A 85 9.80 -23.56 -11.20
N ALA A 86 9.93 -24.25 -12.33
CA ALA A 86 11.05 -24.11 -13.24
C ALA A 86 11.12 -22.70 -13.84
N PHE A 87 9.97 -22.11 -14.19
CA PHE A 87 9.91 -20.72 -14.64
C PHE A 87 10.42 -19.74 -13.57
N LEU A 88 10.00 -19.90 -12.31
CA LEU A 88 10.46 -19.04 -11.21
C LEU A 88 11.95 -19.23 -10.93
N LYS A 89 12.46 -20.47 -11.00
CA LYS A 89 13.88 -20.77 -10.84
C LYS A 89 14.72 -20.09 -11.93
N LYS A 90 14.33 -20.23 -13.21
CA LYS A 90 15.01 -19.53 -14.33
C LYS A 90 15.00 -18.02 -14.17
N ARG A 91 13.89 -17.44 -13.69
CA ARG A 91 13.79 -16.01 -13.41
C ARG A 91 14.74 -15.57 -12.28
N ALA A 92 14.85 -16.36 -11.22
CA ALA A 92 15.76 -16.07 -10.11
C ALA A 92 17.23 -16.16 -10.54
N GLU A 93 17.57 -17.16 -11.37
CA GLU A 93 18.92 -17.35 -11.92
C GLU A 93 19.30 -16.26 -12.92
N GLY A 94 18.37 -15.79 -13.75
CA GLY A 94 18.58 -14.69 -14.71
C GLY A 94 18.64 -13.29 -14.09
N GLY A 95 18.33 -13.15 -12.79
CA GLY A 95 18.40 -11.87 -12.06
C GLY A 95 19.72 -11.64 -11.31
N VAL A 96 20.71 -12.52 -11.48
CA VAL A 96 22.04 -12.41 -10.85
C VAL A 96 23.06 -11.69 -11.77
N THR A 97 22.66 -11.32 -12.99
CA THR A 97 23.46 -10.49 -13.90
C THR A 97 22.68 -9.25 -14.29
N GLU A 98 22.74 -8.23 -13.43
CA GLU A 98 22.78 -6.79 -13.77
C GLU A 98 23.10 -5.98 -12.50
#